data_AF-A0A8S0FZZ9-F1
#
_entry.id   AF-A0A8S0FZZ9-F1
#
_cell.length_a   1.000
_cell.length_b   1.000
_cell.length_c   1.000
_cell.angle_alpha   90.00
_cell.angle_beta   90.00
_cell.angle_gamma   90.00
#
_symmetry.space_group_name_H-M   'P 1'
#
loop_
_entity.id
_entity.type
_entity.pdbx_description
1 polymer ?
#
loop_
_entity_poly.entity_id
_entity_poly.type
_entity_poly.pdbx_seq_one_letter_code
_entity_poly.pdbx_strand_id
1 'polypeptide(L)' 'MLPQALKSHFTDLDREFLLSFKQNSPDWSRYRYPEIQHLPAIRWKQRNLAMLKDKNPAKYVAAVNKLERVLE' A
#
# COMPACT_ATOMS: atom_id res chain seq x y z
N MET A 1 -4.02 -6.89 -21.49
CA MET A 1 -4.79 -7.32 -20.30
C MET A 1 -4.90 -6.18 -19.31
N LEU A 2 -6.01 -6.07 -18.58
CA LEU A 2 -6.31 -4.95 -17.66
C LEU A 2 -5.20 -4.65 -16.62
N PRO A 3 -4.55 -5.64 -15.97
CA PRO A 3 -3.52 -5.34 -14.97
C PRO A 3 -2.29 -4.63 -15.55
N GLN A 4 -1.85 -5.03 -16.75
CA GLN A 4 -0.69 -4.40 -17.40
C GLN A 4 -0.99 -2.96 -17.81
N ALA A 5 -2.21 -2.71 -18.33
CA ALA A 5 -2.67 -1.38 -18.70
C ALA A 5 -2.79 -0.45 -17.47
N LEU A 6 -3.27 -0.98 -16.34
CA LEU A 6 -3.32 -0.20 -15.10
C LEU A 6 -1.91 0.20 -14.63
N LYS A 7 -0.94 -0.72 -14.69
CA LYS A 7 0.45 -0.44 -14.29
C LYS A 7 1.12 0.62 -15.15
N SER A 8 0.80 0.70 -16.45
CA SER A 8 1.34 1.75 -17.31
C SER A 8 0.83 3.15 -16.97
N HIS A 9 -0.23 3.28 -16.18
CA HIS A 9 -0.74 4.56 -15.71
C HIS A 9 -0.16 4.98 -14.34
N PHE A 10 0.60 4.12 -13.66
CA PHE A 10 1.24 4.48 -12.40
C PHE A 10 2.49 5.31 -12.63
N THR A 11 2.54 6.44 -11.94
CA THR A 11 3.74 7.24 -11.74
C THR A 11 4.62 6.62 -10.65
N ASP A 12 5.87 7.06 -10.54
CA ASP A 12 6.75 6.61 -9.47
C ASP A 12 6.20 6.99 -8.09
N LEU A 13 5.56 8.16 -7.98
CA LEU A 13 4.86 8.58 -6.76
C LEU A 13 3.73 7.62 -6.37
N ASP A 14 2.97 7.11 -7.35
CA ASP A 14 1.92 6.11 -7.08
C ASP A 14 2.52 4.82 -6.55
N ARG A 15 3.63 4.35 -7.15
CA ARG A 15 4.34 3.14 -6.72
C ARG A 15 4.85 3.27 -5.29
N GLU A 16 5.52 4.39 -4.98
CA GLU A 16 6.06 4.70 -3.67
C GLU A 16 4.96 4.81 -2.61
N PHE A 17 3.86 5.50 -2.92
CA PHE A 17 2.72 5.61 -2.01
C PHE A 17 2.09 4.24 -1.73
N LEU A 18 1.81 3.44 -2.77
CA LEU A 18 1.22 2.11 -2.60
C LEU A 18 2.10 1.19 -1.76
N LEU A 19 3.42 1.23 -1.97
CA LEU A 19 4.39 0.45 -1.20
C LEU A 19 4.45 0.90 0.26
N SER A 20 4.58 2.22 0.52
CA SER A 20 4.61 2.78 1.88
C SER A 20 3.32 2.47 2.65
N PHE A 21 2.16 2.55 2.00
CA PHE A 21 0.88 2.17 2.58
C PHE A 21 0.84 0.68 2.94
N LYS A 22 1.33 -0.20 2.05
CA LYS A 22 1.39 -1.64 2.31
C LYS A 22 2.35 -1.98 3.45
N GLN A 23 3.44 -1.23 3.59
CA GLN A 23 4.41 -1.30 4.69
C GLN A 23 3.87 -0.72 6.01
N ASN A 24 2.61 -0.26 6.04
CA ASN A 24 1.98 0.36 7.20
C ASN A 24 2.73 1.60 7.72
N SER A 25 3.43 2.30 6.82
CA SER A 25 4.12 3.57 7.05
C SER A 25 3.82 4.53 5.89
N PRO A 26 2.54 4.82 5.59
CA PRO A 26 2.16 5.61 4.43
C PRO A 26 2.71 7.03 4.52
N ASP A 27 3.33 7.48 3.43
CA ASP A 27 3.68 8.88 3.25
C ASP A 27 2.51 9.60 2.58
N TRP A 28 1.62 10.18 3.39
CA TRP A 28 0.44 10.89 2.92
C TRP A 28 0.76 12.12 2.08
N SER A 29 1.96 12.69 2.21
CA SER A 29 2.38 13.85 1.40
C SER A 29 2.54 13.51 -0.08
N ARG A 30 2.71 12.22 -0.41
CA ARG A 30 2.84 11.70 -1.78
C ARG A 30 1.50 11.38 -2.44
N TYR A 31 0.41 11.41 -1.70
CA TYR A 31 -0.92 11.16 -2.25
C TYR A 31 -1.65 12.46 -2.57
N ARG A 32 -2.41 12.49 -3.67
CA ARG A 32 -3.13 13.68 -4.13
C ARG A 32 -4.08 14.26 -3.08
N TYR A 33 -4.62 13.42 -2.20
CA TYR A 33 -5.64 13.76 -1.21
C TYR A 33 -5.21 13.29 0.19
N PRO A 34 -4.26 13.95 0.87
CA PRO A 34 -3.76 13.51 2.17
C PRO A 34 -4.85 13.31 3.24
N GLU A 35 -5.98 14.01 3.12
CA GLU A 35 -7.15 13.93 3.98
C GLU A 35 -7.82 12.55 3.99
N ILE A 36 -7.57 11.70 2.97
CA ILE A 36 -8.15 10.35 2.94
C ILE A 36 -7.69 9.48 4.12
N GLN A 37 -6.58 9.85 4.78
CA GLN A 37 -6.11 9.21 6.00
C GLN A 37 -7.13 9.23 7.14
N HIS A 38 -8.11 10.14 7.09
CA HIS A 38 -9.18 10.25 8.08
C HIS A 38 -10.38 9.37 7.77
N LEU A 39 -10.47 8.81 6.55
CA LEU A 39 -11.59 7.98 6.15
C LEU A 39 -11.62 6.67 6.97
N PRO A 40 -12.80 6.24 7.46
CA PRO A 40 -12.91 5.04 8.28
C PRO A 40 -12.34 3.78 7.63
N ALA A 41 -12.59 3.59 6.33
CA ALA A 41 -12.11 2.42 5.58
C ALA A 41 -10.57 2.39 5.48
N ILE A 42 -9.94 3.55 5.32
CA ILE A 42 -8.49 3.69 5.23
C ILE A 42 -7.84 3.35 6.58
N ARG A 43 -8.35 3.94 7.66
CA ARG A 43 -7.92 3.64 9.04
C ARG A 43 -8.10 2.16 9.40
N TRP A 44 -9.23 1.58 8.99
CA TRP A 44 -9.49 0.14 9.18
C TRP A 44 -8.45 -0.73 8.46
N LYS A 45 -8.11 -0.37 7.22
CA LYS A 45 -7.10 -1.12 6.45
C LYS A 45 -5.72 -1.07 7.11
N GLN A 46 -5.29 0.09 7.61
CA GLN A 46 -4.03 0.24 8.35
C GLN A 46 -4.04 -0.58 9.65
N ARG A 47 -5.13 -0.53 10.42
CA ARG A 47 -5.29 -1.37 11.62
C ARG A 47 -5.14 -2.86 11.30
N ASN A 48 -5.71 -3.32 10.20
CA ASN A 48 -5.59 -4.71 9.77
C ASN A 48 -4.17 -5.07 9.34
N LEU A 49 -3.44 -4.15 8.70
CA LEU A 49 -2.03 -4.36 8.36
C LEU A 49 -1.15 -4.43 9.60
N ALA A 50 -1.36 -3.55 10.59
CA ALA A 50 -0.68 -3.61 11.88
C ALA A 50 -0.94 -4.96 12.58
N MET A 51 -2.22 -5.36 12.68
CA MET A 51 -2.57 -6.65 13.27
C MET A 51 -1.98 -7.84 12.51
N LEU A 52 -1.90 -7.77 11.18
CA LEU A 52 -1.27 -8.81 10.37
C LEU A 52 0.24 -8.90 10.64
N LYS A 53 0.92 -7.75 10.76
CA LYS A 53 2.35 -7.67 11.09
C LYS A 53 2.63 -8.33 12.44
N ASP A 54 1.79 -8.06 13.44
CA ASP A 54 1.96 -8.60 14.80
C ASP A 54 1.62 -10.09 14.89
N LYS A 55 0.50 -10.51 14.29
CA LYS A 55 0.01 -11.90 14.41
C LYS A 55 0.69 -12.88 13.45
N ASN A 56 1.13 -12.40 12.29
CA ASN A 56 1.75 -13.24 11.26
C ASN A 56 2.77 -12.44 10.43
N PRO A 57 3.96 -12.16 11.00
CA PRO A 57 4.99 -11.35 10.34
C PRO A 57 5.46 -11.97 9.02
N ALA A 58 5.53 -13.30 8.92
CA ALA A 58 5.89 -13.99 7.69
C ALA A 58 4.90 -13.70 6.54
N LYS A 59 3.59 -13.80 6.81
CA LYS A 59 2.54 -13.47 5.83
C LYS A 59 2.55 -11.99 5.48
N TYR A 60 2.83 -11.12 6.45
CA TYR A 60 2.97 -9.69 6.21
C TYR A 60 4.12 -9.40 5.23
N VAL A 61 5.33 -9.89 5.51
CA VAL A 61 6.51 -9.70 4.65
C VAL A 61 6.27 -10.28 3.25
N ALA A 62 5.72 -11.49 3.15
CA ALA A 62 5.39 -12.10 1.87
C ALA A 62 4.40 -11.23 1.05
N ALA A 63 3.45 -10.58 1.71
CA ALA A 63 2.48 -9.71 1.06
C ALA A 63 3.08 -8.36 0.63
N VAL A 64 4.08 -7.83 1.33
CA VAL A 64 4.84 -6.64 0.94
C VAL A 64 5.71 -6.95 -0.27
N ASN A 65 6.53 -8.00 -0.20
CA ASN A 65 7.44 -8.41 -1.28
C ASN A 65 6.69 -8.83 -2.56
N LYS A 66 5.44 -9.31 -2.42
CA LYS A 66 4.58 -9.60 -3.57
C LYS A 66 4.14 -8.32 -4.26
N LEU A 67 3.82 -7.26 -3.51
CA LEU A 67 3.41 -5.99 -4.10
C LEU A 67 4.59 -5.31 -4.78
N GLU A 68 5.74 -5.27 -4.13
CA GLU A 68 6.99 -4.72 -4.67
C GLU A 68 7.31 -5.31 -6.06
N ARG A 69 7.37 -6.63 -6.17
CA ARG A 69 7.57 -7.36 -7.45
C ARG A 69 6.50 -7.12 -8.52
N VAL A 70 5.29 -6.69 -8.13
CA VAL A 70 4.22 -6.39 -9.09
C VAL A 70 4.32 -4.94 -9.57
N LEU A 71 4.87 -4.04 -8.76
CA LEU A 71 5.03 -2.62 -9.07
C LEU A 71 6.29 -2.32 -9.89
N GLU A 72 7.29 -3.21 -9.84
CA GLU A 72 8.33 -3.36 -10.88
C GLU A 72 7.69 -3.63 -12.27
#